data_AF-A0A3P1V4K1-F1
#
_entry.id   AF-A0A3P1V4K1-F1
#
_cell.length_a   1.000
_cell.length_b   1.000
_cell.length_c   1.000
_cell.angle_alpha   90.00
_cell.angle_beta   90.00
_cell.angle_gamma   90.00
#
_symmetry.space_group_name_H-M   'P 1'
#
loop_
_entity.id
_entity.type
_entity.pdbx_description
1 polymer ?
#
loop_
_entity_poly.entity_id
_entity_poly.type
_entity_poly.pdbx_seq_one_letter_code
_entity_poly.pdbx_strand_id
1 'polypeptide(L)'
;MHPKTRGSRIFWGIAMAVPLVSALSGCTATAWTEKVKIDTTPLPTECAGWQKIDLKQRTTMVLLRQDPKLIVEIDSHNLKGRNLGCWQ
;
A
#
# COMPACT_ATOMS: atom_id res chain seq x y z
N MET A 1 -46.92 10.31 -42.87
CA MET A 1 -46.75 10.45 -41.41
C MET A 1 -45.96 9.27 -40.87
N HIS A 2 -45.10 9.54 -39.89
CA HIS A 2 -43.83 8.88 -39.54
C HIS A 2 -43.84 7.39 -39.14
N PRO A 3 -42.80 6.61 -39.52
CA PRO A 3 -42.52 5.34 -38.88
C PRO A 3 -41.94 5.54 -37.47
N LYS A 4 -42.42 4.66 -36.59
CA LYS A 4 -42.51 4.78 -35.14
C LYS A 4 -41.18 4.53 -34.44
N THR A 5 -40.85 5.47 -33.57
CA THR A 5 -39.82 5.55 -32.53
C THR A 5 -39.72 4.30 -31.64
N ARG A 6 -39.14 3.20 -32.16
CA ARG A 6 -38.89 1.96 -31.38
C ARG A 6 -37.44 1.80 -30.90
N GLY A 7 -36.49 2.49 -31.52
CA GLY A 7 -35.06 2.39 -31.18
C GLY A 7 -34.64 3.12 -29.89
N SER A 8 -35.32 4.20 -29.51
CA SER A 8 -34.87 5.09 -28.43
C SER A 8 -34.98 4.52 -27.01
N ARG A 9 -35.92 3.60 -26.75
CA ARG A 9 -36.14 3.08 -25.38
C ARG A 9 -35.09 2.05 -24.95
N ILE A 10 -34.52 1.31 -25.90
CA ILE A 10 -33.53 0.26 -25.62
C ILE A 10 -32.20 0.90 -25.18
N PHE A 11 -31.79 2.00 -25.85
CA PHE A 11 -30.58 2.73 -25.48
C PHE A 11 -30.66 3.38 -24.09
N TRP A 12 -31.82 3.87 -23.68
CA TRP A 12 -32.02 4.41 -22.33
C TRP A 12 -32.02 3.34 -21.23
N GLY A 13 -32.56 2.15 -21.50
CA GLY A 13 -32.53 1.04 -20.56
C GLY A 13 -31.11 0.52 -20.29
N ILE A 14 -30.26 0.51 -21.31
CA ILE A 14 -28.85 0.10 -21.19
C ILE A 14 -28.03 1.17 -20.45
N ALA A 15 -28.26 2.46 -20.72
CA ALA A 15 -27.54 3.55 -20.05
C ALA A 15 -27.75 3.61 -18.52
N MET A 16 -28.91 3.17 -18.03
CA MET A 16 -29.22 3.15 -16.59
C MET A 16 -28.81 1.86 -15.88
N ALA A 17 -28.55 0.77 -16.61
CA ALA A 17 -28.16 -0.51 -16.01
C ALA A 17 -26.65 -0.64 -15.75
N VAL A 18 -25.82 0.08 -16.51
CA VAL A 18 -24.34 0.06 -16.38
C VAL A 18 -23.84 0.56 -15.01
N PRO A 19 -24.34 1.68 -14.42
CA PRO A 19 -23.82 2.14 -13.13
C PRO A 19 -24.30 1.29 -11.94
N LEU A 20 -25.40 0.54 -12.07
CA LEU A 20 -25.86 -0.38 -11.02
C LEU A 20 -24.98 -1.62 -10.90
N VAL A 21 -24.49 -2.14 -12.04
CA VAL A 21 -23.64 -3.34 -12.05
C VAL A 21 -22.23 -3.02 -11.57
N SER A 22 -21.70 -1.82 -11.84
CA SER A 22 -20.39 -1.39 -11.33
C SER A 22 -20.37 -1.09 -9.83
N ALA A 23 -21.52 -0.70 -9.25
CA ALA A 23 -21.66 -0.51 -7.81
C ALA A 23 -21.73 -1.85 -7.03
N LEU A 24 -22.19 -2.93 -7.68
CA LEU A 24 -22.30 -4.26 -7.08
C LEU A 24 -21.07 -5.14 -7.30
N SER A 25 -20.20 -4.80 -8.26
CA SER A 25 -18.87 -5.42 -8.40
C SER A 25 -17.91 -4.84 -7.35
N GLY A 26 -18.17 -5.16 -6.09
CA GLY A 26 -17.38 -4.76 -4.94
C GLY A 26 -15.96 -5.31 -5.02
N CYS A 27 -15.05 -4.54 -5.61
CA CYS A 27 -13.65 -4.47 -5.21
C CYS A 27 -13.45 -3.21 -4.37
N THR A 28 -14.21 -3.07 -3.28
CA THR A 28 -13.74 -2.24 -2.18
C THR A 28 -12.57 -2.99 -1.59
N ALA A 29 -11.35 -2.65 -2.02
CA ALA A 29 -10.15 -3.02 -1.30
C ALA A 29 -10.26 -2.36 0.08
N THR A 30 -10.94 -3.02 1.00
CA THR A 30 -10.81 -2.78 2.42
C THR A 30 -9.44 -3.34 2.79
N ALA A 31 -8.39 -2.66 2.32
CA ALA A 31 -7.07 -2.78 2.88
C ALA A 31 -7.24 -2.26 4.31
N TRP A 32 -7.40 -3.21 5.21
CA TRP A 32 -7.30 -3.10 6.65
C TRP A 32 -6.54 -1.83 7.00
N THR A 33 -7.27 -0.78 7.36
CA THR A 33 -6.70 0.29 8.17
C THR A 33 -6.55 -0.30 9.56
N GLU A 34 -5.66 -1.30 9.67
CA GLU A 34 -5.02 -1.62 10.92
C GLU A 34 -4.52 -0.26 11.40
N LYS A 35 -5.18 0.26 12.44
CA LYS A 35 -4.78 1.51 13.06
C LYS A 35 -3.33 1.27 13.46
N VAL A 36 -2.42 1.83 12.67
CA VAL A 36 -1.01 1.90 13.01
C VAL A 36 -1.02 2.59 14.36
N LYS A 37 -0.84 1.80 15.42
CA LYS A 37 -0.53 2.33 16.73
C LYS A 37 0.82 2.98 16.50
N ILE A 38 0.79 4.28 16.26
CA ILE A 38 1.97 5.12 16.31
C ILE A 38 2.39 4.98 17.77
N ASP A 39 3.29 4.03 18.03
CA ASP A 39 3.91 3.85 19.32
C ASP A 39 4.55 5.19 19.63
N THR A 40 3.85 5.96 20.46
CA THR A 40 4.27 7.28 20.91
C THR A 40 5.21 7.05 22.09
N THR A 41 6.14 6.11 21.93
CA THR A 41 7.27 5.99 22.82
C THR A 41 8.08 7.26 22.65
N PRO A 42 8.46 7.94 23.75
CA PRO A 42 9.31 9.12 23.66
C PRO A 42 10.54 8.76 22.83
N LEU A 43 10.80 9.57 21.79
CA LEU A 43 11.96 9.36 20.93
C LEU A 43 13.21 9.31 21.84
N PRO A 44 14.07 8.28 21.75
CA PRO A 44 15.28 8.25 22.52
C PRO A 44 16.08 9.53 22.23
N THR A 45 16.42 10.26 23.29
CA THR A 45 17.18 11.52 23.20
C THR A 45 18.61 11.30 22.70
N GLU A 46 19.07 10.06 22.73
CA GLU A 46 20.38 9.66 22.23
C GLU A 46 20.21 8.49 21.26
N CYS A 47 20.83 8.63 20.08
CA CYS A 47 20.94 7.55 19.10
C CYS A 47 22.01 6.51 19.47
N ALA A 48 22.47 6.51 20.72
CA ALA A 48 23.42 5.55 21.24
C ALA A 48 22.86 4.12 21.07
N GLY A 49 23.55 3.30 20.27
CA GLY A 49 23.14 1.93 19.94
C GLY A 49 22.39 1.79 18.60
N TRP A 50 21.95 2.88 17.97
CA TRP A 50 21.42 2.85 16.62
C TRP A 50 22.56 2.97 15.62
N GLN A 51 22.78 1.91 14.85
CA GLN A 51 23.72 1.94 13.72
C GLN A 51 22.96 1.66 12.43
N LYS A 52 23.18 2.50 11.42
CA LYS A 52 22.66 2.28 10.06
C LYS A 52 23.35 1.07 9.44
N ILE A 53 22.56 0.16 8.89
CA ILE A 53 23.06 -1.07 8.26
C ILE A 53 22.96 -0.90 6.75
N ASP A 54 24.09 -0.62 6.09
CA ASP A 54 24.17 -0.51 4.64
C ASP A 54 24.58 -1.86 4.02
N LEU A 55 23.67 -2.47 3.27
CA LEU A 55 23.92 -3.73 2.57
C LEU A 55 24.57 -3.48 1.22
N LYS A 56 25.72 -4.13 0.97
CA LYS A 56 26.29 -4.21 -0.38
C LYS A 56 25.40 -5.07 -1.27
N GLN A 57 25.27 -4.72 -2.54
CA GLN A 57 24.44 -5.45 -3.51
C GLN A 57 24.68 -6.97 -3.51
N ARG A 58 25.95 -7.40 -3.43
CA ARG A 58 26.30 -8.83 -3.35
C ARG A 58 25.67 -9.50 -2.13
N THR A 59 25.72 -8.84 -0.98
CA THR A 59 25.13 -9.34 0.28
C THR A 59 23.61 -9.38 0.18
N THR A 60 22.97 -8.35 -0.39
CA THR A 60 21.53 -8.34 -0.64
C THR A 60 21.10 -9.55 -1.48
N MET A 61 21.83 -9.87 -2.55
CA MET A 61 21.53 -11.02 -3.41
C MET A 61 21.72 -12.38 -2.73
N VAL A 62 22.61 -12.48 -1.74
CA VAL A 62 22.78 -13.69 -0.94
C VAL A 62 21.65 -13.81 0.08
N LEU A 63 21.35 -12.71 0.78
CA LEU A 63 20.28 -12.66 1.78
C LEU A 63 18.90 -12.93 1.16
N LEU A 64 18.60 -12.39 -0.03
CA LEU A 64 17.33 -12.70 -0.72
C LEU A 64 17.12 -14.21 -0.96
N ARG A 65 18.21 -14.98 -1.12
CA ARG A 65 18.13 -16.43 -1.35
C ARG A 65 18.05 -17.23 -0.06
N GLN A 66 18.69 -16.76 1.01
CA GLN A 66 18.80 -17.48 2.28
C GLN A 66 17.71 -17.09 3.26
N ASP A 67 17.50 -15.78 3.43
CA ASP A 67 16.51 -15.20 4.33
C ASP A 67 16.05 -13.83 3.81
N PRO A 68 15.00 -13.77 2.97
CA PRO A 68 14.48 -12.51 2.47
C PRO A 68 13.81 -11.67 3.58
N LYS A 69 13.39 -12.28 4.70
CA LYS A 69 12.76 -11.57 5.81
C LYS A 69 13.76 -10.66 6.51
N LEU A 70 15.01 -11.09 6.63
CA LEU A 70 16.08 -10.30 7.23
C LEU A 70 16.31 -8.96 6.50
N ILE A 71 16.13 -8.92 5.17
CA ILE A 71 16.26 -7.66 4.42
C ILE A 71 15.17 -6.67 4.83
N VAL A 72 13.93 -7.13 4.93
CA VAL A 72 12.80 -6.30 5.36
C VAL A 72 13.01 -5.81 6.79
N GLU A 73 13.54 -6.66 7.68
CA GLU A 73 13.86 -6.27 9.06
C GLU A 73 14.97 -5.22 9.11
N ILE A 74 16.04 -5.37 8.30
CA ILE A 74 17.11 -4.38 8.17
C ILE A 74 16.58 -3.04 7.65
N ASP A 75 15.72 -3.06 6.61
CA ASP A 75 15.09 -1.85 6.09
C ASP A 75 14.20 -1.19 7.15
N SER A 76 13.45 -1.99 7.92
CA SER A 76 12.61 -1.48 9.01
C SER A 76 13.43 -0.84 10.14
N HIS A 77 14.58 -1.43 10.48
CA HIS A 77 15.53 -0.88 11.44
C HIS A 77 16.09 0.46 10.95
N ASN A 78 16.52 0.51 9.69
CA ASN A 78 17.03 1.73 9.06
C ASN A 78 15.98 2.85 9.01
N LEU A 79 14.72 2.50 8.72
CA LEU A 79 13.60 3.43 8.69
C LEU A 79 13.27 3.96 10.10
N LYS A 80 13.28 3.10 11.12
CA LYS A 80 13.05 3.50 12.51
C LYS A 80 14.11 4.49 12.97
N GLY A 81 15.39 4.20 12.79
CA GLY A 81 16.44 5.13 13.20
C GLY A 81 16.37 6.47 12.44
N ARG A 82 15.92 6.49 11.18
CA ARG A 82 15.63 7.74 10.46
C ARG A 82 14.48 8.51 11.07
N ASN A 83 13.36 7.84 11.40
CA ASN A 83 12.20 8.46 12.04
C ASN A 83 12.52 8.99 13.45
N LEU A 84 13.52 8.40 14.12
CA LEU A 84 14.05 8.86 15.40
C LEU A 84 15.06 10.01 15.28
N GLY A 85 15.45 10.40 14.05
CA GLY A 85 16.40 11.48 13.80
C GLY A 85 17.87 11.07 13.95
N CYS A 86 18.18 9.77 13.94
CA CYS A 86 19.55 9.27 14.14
C CYS A 86 20.47 9.41 12.93
N TRP A 87 19.90 9.52 11.73
CA TRP A 87 20.63 9.78 10.49
C TRP A 87 19.70 10.40 9.44
N GLN A 88 20.31 11.10 8.47
CA GLN A 88 19.63 11.80 7.38
C GLN A 88 19.58 10.96 6.10
#